data_AF-A0A6C0JAR3-F1
#
_entry.id   AF-A0A6C0JAR3-F1
#
_cell.length_a   1.000
_cell.length_b   1.000
_cell.length_c   1.000
_cell.angle_alpha   90.00
_cell.angle_beta   90.00
_cell.angle_gamma   90.00
#
_symmetry.space_group_name_H-M   'P 1'
#
loop_
_entity.id
_entity.type
_entity.pdbx_description
1 polymer ?
#
loop_
_entity_poly.entity_id
_entity_poly.type
_entity_poly.pdbx_seq_one_letter_code
_entity_poly.pdbx_strand_id
1 'polypeptide(L)'
;MTLMGIEVVYYYFFQNKTNNGRKYFIYEYFKGIEKTLNSIDKIYTNIGWDVLWKVIMGFKRQKGGVDYMFMPMQPRNIEINDVNDIFNALNIDHAGIMIDIIDHDNAIINLNRNQVDLHDHATQNSIVKSYSNLKQWIDNNKDYVISNDESIKQIKEYLFKKYKTENIDNIEKAYSVIKSMMKKNGHLVSINKNELDVLAHVWSRINAPINKEVREELVNNLIEQLTECSININMDHARCLTGRISRIIQSLESIDKENIVNITSVEMVKNELNNKIPVLIENYTVNWSHEQQDKYDNGNIELADKLRSHIHDELFKDYVKCNIFKPDTFETLIKPYLNEI
;
A
#
# COMPACT_ATOMS: atom_id res chain seq x y z
N MET A 1 25.00 -19.93 -30.09
CA MET A 1 23.70 -19.55 -29.48
C MET A 1 24.02 -19.14 -28.06
N THR A 2 24.24 -17.85 -27.85
CA THR A 2 24.77 -17.30 -26.59
C THR A 2 23.58 -16.81 -25.76
N LEU A 3 23.37 -17.40 -24.59
CA LEU A 3 22.39 -16.92 -23.62
C LEU A 3 22.93 -15.60 -23.04
N MET A 4 22.26 -14.48 -23.32
CA MET A 4 22.46 -13.24 -22.58
C MET A 4 21.80 -13.41 -21.21
N GLY A 5 22.62 -13.53 -20.16
CA GLY A 5 22.15 -13.40 -18.78
C GLY A 5 21.84 -11.95 -18.48
N ILE A 6 20.70 -11.70 -17.82
CA ILE A 6 20.38 -10.39 -17.26
C ILE A 6 21.08 -10.31 -15.90
N GLU A 7 22.05 -9.41 -15.76
CA GLU A 7 22.61 -9.05 -14.46
C GLU A 7 21.77 -7.93 -13.85
N VAL A 8 21.35 -8.11 -12.60
CA VAL A 8 20.65 -7.08 -11.82
C VAL A 8 21.65 -6.57 -10.78
N VAL A 9 22.03 -5.30 -10.91
CA VAL A 9 22.90 -4.60 -9.97
C VAL A 9 22.02 -3.79 -9.01
N TYR A 10 22.30 -3.90 -7.72
CA TYR A 10 21.62 -3.10 -6.69
C TYR A 10 22.59 -2.06 -6.14
N TYR A 11 22.12 -0.82 -6.01
CA TYR A 11 22.85 0.26 -5.36
C TYR A 11 22.19 0.60 -4.04
N TYR A 12 23.01 0.72 -2.99
CA TYR A 12 22.57 1.23 -1.70
C TYR A 12 23.14 2.62 -1.47
N PHE A 13 22.28 3.52 -1.02
CA PHE A 13 22.63 4.89 -0.67
C PHE A 13 22.62 5.04 0.85
N PHE A 14 23.77 5.41 1.43
CA PHE A 14 23.85 5.77 2.84
C PHE A 14 24.05 7.26 2.98
N GLN A 15 23.15 7.90 3.75
CA GLN A 15 23.24 9.31 4.09
C GLN A 15 23.89 9.44 5.47
N ASN A 16 25.00 10.19 5.56
CA ASN A 16 25.60 10.52 6.84
C ASN A 16 25.60 12.05 7.04
N LYS A 17 25.04 12.50 8.16
CA LYS A 17 24.92 13.92 8.48
C LYS A 17 26.19 14.34 9.22
N THR A 18 27.01 15.16 8.59
CA THR A 18 28.22 15.73 9.20
C THR A 18 28.04 17.23 9.43
N ASN A 19 28.86 17.82 10.30
CA ASN A 19 28.78 19.25 10.64
C ASN A 19 29.00 20.20 9.45
N ASN A 20 29.49 19.69 8.30
CA ASN A 20 29.78 20.47 7.09
C ASN A 20 28.85 20.13 5.91
N GLY A 21 27.69 19.51 6.16
CA GLY A 21 26.71 19.15 5.13
C GLY A 21 26.48 17.64 5.00
N ARG A 22 25.56 17.29 4.08
CA ARG A 22 25.16 15.90 3.81
C ARG A 22 26.16 15.26 2.85
N LYS A 23 26.73 14.12 3.22
CA LYS A 23 27.56 13.29 2.32
C LYS A 23 26.82 12.00 2.00
N TYR A 24 26.84 11.62 0.74
CA TYR A 24 26.25 10.39 0.23
C TYR A 24 27.35 9.43 -0.21
N PHE A 25 27.20 8.17 0.17
CA PHE A 25 28.09 7.09 -0.28
C PHE A 25 27.27 6.09 -1.10
N ILE A 26 27.81 5.70 -2.24
CA ILE A 26 27.20 4.72 -3.16
C ILE A 26 28.08 3.47 -3.14
N TYR A 27 27.45 2.32 -2.90
CA TYR A 27 28.11 1.01 -3.02
C TYR A 27 27.37 0.17 -4.05
N GLU A 28 28.15 -0.50 -4.89
CA GLU A 28 27.67 -1.39 -5.94
C GLU A 28 27.78 -2.85 -5.47
N TYR A 29 26.69 -3.61 -5.56
CA TYR A 29 26.62 -4.98 -5.04
C TYR A 29 26.24 -5.99 -6.14
N PHE A 30 27.01 -7.08 -6.24
CA PHE A 30 26.75 -8.22 -7.14
C PHE A 30 26.20 -9.42 -6.37
N LYS A 31 25.12 -10.02 -6.87
CA LYS A 31 24.34 -11.06 -6.19
C LYS A 31 25.09 -12.40 -6.13
N GLY A 32 25.62 -12.78 -4.96
CA GLY A 32 26.26 -14.09 -4.77
C GLY A 32 26.32 -14.67 -3.35
N ILE A 33 25.91 -13.93 -2.28
CA ILE A 33 26.11 -14.38 -0.89
C ILE A 33 24.87 -14.10 -0.03
N GLU A 34 23.76 -14.78 -0.33
CA GLU A 34 22.50 -14.62 0.42
C GLU A 34 22.47 -15.48 1.70
N LYS A 35 23.37 -16.46 1.85
CA LYS A 35 23.33 -17.44 2.95
C LYS A 35 24.06 -17.05 4.24
N THR A 36 24.89 -16.01 4.24
CA THR A 36 25.77 -15.69 5.39
C THR A 36 25.19 -14.60 6.31
N LEU A 37 24.32 -13.72 5.81
CA LEU A 37 23.83 -12.56 6.57
C LEU A 37 22.68 -12.87 7.54
N ASN A 38 21.84 -13.88 7.26
CA ASN A 38 20.81 -14.32 8.23
C ASN A 38 21.39 -14.86 9.55
N SER A 39 22.69 -15.16 9.59
CA SER A 39 23.41 -15.55 10.81
C SER A 39 24.05 -14.39 11.56
N ILE A 40 24.14 -13.19 10.97
CA ILE A 40 24.82 -12.02 11.56
C ILE A 40 23.83 -11.10 12.29
N ASP A 41 22.55 -11.12 11.91
CA ASP A 41 21.49 -10.28 12.52
C ASP A 41 21.18 -10.57 14.00
N LYS A 42 21.77 -11.64 14.57
CA LYS A 42 21.61 -12.00 15.99
C LYS A 42 22.78 -11.62 16.89
N ILE A 43 23.85 -11.03 16.36
CA ILE A 43 25.02 -10.68 17.17
C ILE A 43 25.50 -9.29 16.74
N TYR A 44 25.26 -8.28 17.58
CA TYR A 44 26.15 -7.18 17.95
C TYR A 44 25.45 -5.82 18.15
N THR A 45 25.52 -5.33 19.39
CA THR A 45 25.29 -3.92 19.75
C THR A 45 26.58 -3.17 20.12
N ASN A 46 27.79 -3.73 19.98
CA ASN A 46 29.03 -2.98 20.28
C ASN A 46 30.31 -3.64 19.74
N ILE A 47 30.56 -3.58 18.43
CA ILE A 47 31.91 -3.83 17.89
C ILE A 47 32.24 -2.79 16.81
N GLY A 48 33.43 -2.18 16.92
CA GLY A 48 33.95 -1.21 15.95
C GLY A 48 34.27 -1.80 14.57
N TRP A 49 34.18 -0.94 13.55
CA TRP A 49 34.28 -1.25 12.11
C TRP A 49 35.48 -2.11 11.68
N ASP A 50 36.60 -2.08 12.40
CA ASP A 50 37.81 -2.87 12.07
C ASP A 50 37.62 -4.38 12.20
N VAL A 51 36.68 -4.85 13.03
CA VAL A 51 36.40 -6.28 13.18
C VAL A 51 35.48 -6.77 12.06
N LEU A 52 34.52 -5.94 11.63
CA LEU A 52 33.64 -6.25 10.50
C LEU A 52 34.47 -6.45 9.21
N TRP A 53 35.49 -5.61 9.01
CA TRP A 53 36.40 -5.71 7.87
C TRP A 53 37.21 -7.02 7.87
N LYS A 54 37.64 -7.50 9.04
CA LYS A 54 38.38 -8.76 9.18
C LYS A 54 37.49 -10.00 9.01
N VAL A 55 36.22 -9.93 9.39
CA VAL A 55 35.24 -11.03 9.21
C VAL A 55 34.88 -11.20 7.72
N ILE A 56 34.71 -10.10 6.99
CA ILE A 56 34.42 -10.14 5.54
C ILE A 56 35.61 -10.70 4.74
N MET A 57 36.85 -10.44 5.17
CA MET A 57 38.07 -10.89 4.51
C MET A 57 38.52 -12.31 4.91
N GLY A 58 37.82 -12.97 5.83
CA GLY A 58 38.26 -14.21 6.48
C GLY A 58 37.43 -15.44 6.16
N PHE A 59 37.29 -15.85 4.90
CA PHE A 59 36.79 -17.19 4.56
C PHE A 59 37.77 -18.03 3.73
N LYS A 60 38.00 -19.24 4.24
CA LYS A 60 38.93 -20.27 3.79
C LYS A 60 38.46 -20.96 2.51
N ARG A 61 39.39 -21.04 1.55
CA ARG A 61 39.64 -22.09 0.53
C ARG A 61 38.63 -23.26 0.52
N GLN A 62 37.79 -23.33 -0.51
CA GLN A 62 37.24 -24.61 -1.00
C GLN A 62 38.19 -25.20 -2.04
N LYS A 63 38.45 -26.50 -1.94
CA LYS A 63 39.26 -27.25 -2.91
C LYS A 63 38.47 -27.41 -4.21
N GLY A 64 38.93 -26.73 -5.25
CA GLY A 64 38.59 -27.00 -6.65
C GLY A 64 37.54 -26.05 -7.22
N GLY A 65 38.00 -25.03 -7.97
CA GLY A 65 37.16 -24.34 -8.97
C GLY A 65 37.24 -22.81 -8.93
N VAL A 66 38.05 -22.27 -9.87
CA VAL A 66 38.10 -20.88 -10.40
C VAL A 66 38.32 -19.73 -9.41
N ASP A 67 39.50 -19.11 -9.51
CA ASP A 67 39.84 -17.85 -8.84
C ASP A 67 39.10 -16.68 -9.51
N TYR A 68 38.22 -15.98 -8.78
CA TYR A 68 37.79 -14.64 -9.14
C TYR A 68 38.56 -13.63 -8.28
N MET A 69 39.50 -12.94 -8.90
CA MET A 69 40.21 -11.82 -8.28
C MET A 69 39.32 -10.57 -8.39
N PHE A 70 38.61 -10.22 -7.33
CA PHE A 70 37.95 -8.92 -7.24
C PHE A 70 39.00 -7.85 -6.97
N MET A 71 39.22 -6.95 -7.94
CA MET A 71 39.99 -5.73 -7.68
C MET A 71 39.14 -4.78 -6.83
N PRO A 72 39.63 -4.29 -5.67
CA PRO A 72 38.92 -3.24 -4.95
C PRO A 72 38.99 -1.96 -5.78
N MET A 73 37.83 -1.44 -6.20
CA MET A 73 37.77 -0.06 -6.69
C MET A 73 38.00 0.89 -5.52
N GLN A 74 38.91 1.85 -5.72
CA GLN A 74 39.16 2.89 -4.73
C GLN A 74 37.92 3.79 -4.59
N PRO A 75 37.53 4.18 -3.37
CA PRO A 75 36.42 5.11 -3.18
C PRO A 75 36.75 6.44 -3.86
N ARG A 76 35.89 6.88 -4.78
CA ARG A 76 35.96 8.23 -5.33
C ARG A 76 35.15 9.16 -4.44
N ASN A 77 35.81 10.20 -3.93
CA ASN A 77 35.10 11.31 -3.31
C ASN A 77 34.48 12.15 -4.44
N ILE A 78 33.17 12.19 -4.51
CA ILE A 78 32.42 13.03 -5.45
C ILE A 78 31.62 14.02 -4.60
N GLU A 79 31.92 15.31 -4.76
CA GLU A 79 31.04 16.37 -4.26
C GLU A 79 29.86 16.50 -5.23
N ILE A 80 28.65 16.28 -4.72
CA ILE A 80 27.41 16.31 -5.49
C ILE A 80 26.71 17.63 -5.13
N ASN A 81 26.58 18.54 -6.09
CA ASN A 81 25.90 19.82 -5.88
C ASN A 81 24.49 19.81 -6.48
N ASP A 82 24.25 18.99 -7.50
CA ASP A 82 22.95 18.76 -8.16
C ASP A 82 22.80 17.27 -8.55
N VAL A 83 21.56 16.79 -8.66
CA VAL A 83 21.17 15.48 -9.16
C VAL A 83 21.78 15.16 -10.53
N ASN A 84 21.99 16.16 -11.38
CA ASN A 84 22.68 16.00 -12.67
C ASN A 84 24.15 15.56 -12.51
N ASP A 85 24.83 15.92 -11.41
CA ASP A 85 26.20 15.46 -11.13
C ASP A 85 26.24 13.96 -10.85
N ILE A 86 25.16 13.40 -10.27
CA ILE A 86 25.01 11.97 -9.98
C ILE A 86 24.90 11.19 -11.28
N PHE A 87 24.04 11.63 -12.20
CA PHE A 87 23.85 10.97 -13.50
C PHE A 87 25.12 11.01 -14.35
N ASN A 88 25.83 12.14 -14.37
CA ASN A 88 27.08 12.30 -15.10
C ASN A 88 28.23 11.46 -14.49
N ALA A 89 28.31 11.37 -13.16
CA ALA A 89 29.34 10.57 -12.50
C ALA A 89 29.18 9.05 -12.73
N LEU A 90 27.94 8.59 -12.92
CA LEU A 90 27.62 7.18 -13.14
C LEU A 90 27.71 6.76 -14.62
N ASN A 91 27.89 7.71 -15.56
CA ASN A 91 28.06 7.46 -16.99
C ASN A 91 26.94 6.57 -17.59
N ILE A 92 25.69 6.80 -17.16
CA ILE A 92 24.51 6.01 -17.54
C ILE A 92 23.81 6.71 -18.71
N ASP A 93 23.83 6.08 -19.89
CA ASP A 93 22.95 6.48 -21.01
C ASP A 93 21.48 6.25 -20.64
N HIS A 94 20.60 7.16 -21.05
CA HIS A 94 19.23 7.44 -20.56
C HIS A 94 18.17 6.30 -20.67
N ALA A 95 18.54 5.03 -20.59
CA ALA A 95 17.61 3.92 -20.53
C ALA A 95 17.19 3.62 -19.08
N GLY A 96 16.14 4.32 -18.62
CA GLY A 96 15.19 3.82 -17.63
C GLY A 96 15.75 3.37 -16.27
N ILE A 97 16.10 4.32 -15.42
CA ILE A 97 16.22 4.09 -13.97
C ILE A 97 15.30 5.11 -13.28
N MET A 98 14.28 4.62 -12.58
CA MET A 98 13.45 5.43 -11.68
C MET A 98 14.24 5.61 -10.37
N ILE A 99 14.59 6.85 -10.03
CA ILE A 99 15.16 7.20 -8.73
C ILE A 99 14.07 7.95 -7.97
N ASP A 100 13.52 7.32 -6.92
CA ASP A 100 12.64 8.01 -5.99
C ASP A 100 13.49 8.89 -5.05
N ILE A 101 13.46 10.19 -5.28
CA ILE A 101 14.00 11.19 -4.35
C ILE A 101 12.85 11.63 -3.45
N ILE A 102 12.83 11.11 -2.22
CA ILE A 102 11.82 11.50 -1.22
C ILE A 102 12.22 12.86 -0.63
N ASP A 103 11.50 13.91 -0.99
CA ASP A 103 11.56 15.22 -0.35
C ASP A 103 10.79 15.18 0.98
N HIS A 104 11.48 15.42 2.10
CA HIS A 104 10.95 15.23 3.45
C HIS A 104 10.13 16.43 3.96
N ASP A 105 10.12 17.57 3.27
CA ASP A 105 9.60 18.81 3.85
C ASP A 105 8.17 19.19 3.38
N ASN A 106 7.51 18.36 2.57
CA ASN A 106 6.10 18.55 2.15
C ASN A 106 5.17 17.37 2.50
N ALA A 107 5.48 16.61 3.56
CA ALA A 107 4.68 15.49 4.06
C ALA A 107 3.36 15.95 4.73
N ILE A 108 2.50 16.65 4.01
CA ILE A 108 1.09 16.79 4.33
C ILE A 108 0.35 15.71 3.52
N ILE A 109 0.07 14.59 4.19
CA ILE A 109 -1.02 13.64 3.90
C ILE A 109 -1.13 13.24 2.40
N ASN A 110 -0.08 12.64 1.86
CA ASN A 110 -0.20 11.66 0.77
C ASN A 110 0.35 10.34 1.28
N LEU A 111 -0.32 9.77 2.29
CA LEU A 111 -0.14 8.36 2.59
C LEU A 111 -0.53 7.61 1.32
N ASN A 112 0.43 6.84 0.81
CA ASN A 112 0.32 5.91 -0.31
C ASN A 112 -0.86 4.94 -0.10
N ARG A 113 -2.10 5.38 -0.34
CA ARG A 113 -3.33 4.56 -0.29
C ARG A 113 -3.35 3.50 -1.40
N ASN A 114 -2.38 3.54 -2.32
CA ASN A 114 -2.28 2.61 -3.44
C ASN A 114 -1.74 1.22 -3.07
N GLN A 115 -1.33 0.98 -1.82
CA GLN A 115 -0.90 -0.33 -1.32
C GLN A 115 -1.81 -0.90 -0.21
N VAL A 116 -3.13 -0.90 -0.42
CA VAL A 116 -4.02 -1.72 0.40
C VAL A 116 -3.74 -3.20 0.11
N ASP A 117 -3.42 -3.99 1.12
CA ASP A 117 -3.30 -5.45 1.00
C ASP A 117 -4.68 -6.06 0.76
N LEU A 118 -4.92 -6.50 -0.47
CA LEU A 118 -6.18 -7.09 -0.92
C LEU A 118 -6.41 -8.52 -0.37
N HIS A 119 -5.40 -9.11 0.28
CA HIS A 119 -5.51 -10.37 1.00
C HIS A 119 -5.90 -10.19 2.47
N ASP A 120 -5.88 -8.96 2.98
CA ASP A 120 -6.40 -8.63 4.30
C ASP A 120 -7.92 -8.89 4.37
N HIS A 121 -8.34 -9.68 5.36
CA HIS A 121 -9.74 -9.98 5.61
C HIS A 121 -10.58 -8.73 5.91
N ALA A 122 -10.00 -7.71 6.55
CA ALA A 122 -10.70 -6.44 6.80
C ALA A 122 -11.01 -5.71 5.49
N THR A 123 -9.99 -5.65 4.62
CA THR A 123 -10.12 -5.10 3.26
C THR A 123 -11.20 -5.85 2.47
N GLN A 124 -11.21 -7.18 2.49
CA GLN A 124 -12.22 -7.95 1.76
C GLN A 124 -13.65 -7.73 2.31
N ASN A 125 -13.80 -7.66 3.64
CA ASN A 125 -15.10 -7.38 4.26
C ASN A 125 -15.59 -5.97 3.93
N SER A 126 -14.70 -4.97 3.98
CA SER A 126 -15.06 -3.60 3.64
C SER A 126 -15.41 -3.43 2.16
N ILE A 127 -14.77 -4.19 1.26
CA ILE A 127 -15.17 -4.30 -0.16
C ILE A 127 -16.59 -4.89 -0.31
N VAL A 128 -16.90 -6.00 0.38
CA VAL A 128 -18.23 -6.61 0.34
C VAL A 128 -19.31 -5.66 0.86
N LYS A 129 -19.02 -4.96 1.97
CA LYS A 129 -19.92 -3.95 2.55
C LYS A 129 -20.10 -2.76 1.60
N SER A 130 -19.01 -2.22 1.06
CA SER A 130 -19.04 -1.12 0.09
C SER A 130 -19.83 -1.47 -1.16
N TYR A 131 -19.66 -2.70 -1.68
CA TYR A 131 -20.47 -3.16 -2.80
C TYR A 131 -21.95 -3.32 -2.42
N SER A 132 -22.26 -3.77 -1.20
CA SER A 132 -23.65 -3.87 -0.73
C SER A 132 -24.33 -2.51 -0.67
N ASN A 133 -23.63 -1.46 -0.21
CA ASN A 133 -24.11 -0.07 -0.24
C ASN A 133 -24.34 0.40 -1.68
N LEU A 134 -23.39 0.17 -2.58
CA LEU A 134 -23.52 0.50 -4.00
C LEU A 134 -24.71 -0.24 -4.63
N LYS A 135 -24.90 -1.52 -4.33
CA LYS A 135 -26.03 -2.32 -4.80
C LYS A 135 -27.36 -1.76 -4.29
N GLN A 136 -27.45 -1.41 -3.01
CA GLN A 136 -28.64 -0.78 -2.46
C GLN A 136 -28.96 0.55 -3.16
N TRP A 137 -27.93 1.35 -3.45
CA TRP A 137 -28.10 2.57 -4.24
C TRP A 137 -28.64 2.27 -5.64
N ILE A 138 -28.05 1.30 -6.35
CA ILE A 138 -28.49 0.85 -7.68
C ILE A 138 -29.95 0.37 -7.67
N ASP A 139 -30.31 -0.46 -6.68
CA ASP A 139 -31.67 -1.00 -6.53
C ASP A 139 -32.71 0.13 -6.33
N ASN A 140 -32.33 1.22 -5.66
CA ASN A 140 -33.15 2.40 -5.43
C ASN A 140 -33.14 3.42 -6.59
N ASN A 141 -32.19 3.32 -7.52
CA ASN A 141 -31.93 4.32 -8.57
C ASN A 141 -31.92 3.70 -9.98
N LYS A 142 -32.90 2.82 -10.25
CA LYS A 142 -32.95 2.02 -11.48
C LYS A 142 -32.90 2.82 -12.78
N ASP A 143 -33.43 4.05 -12.77
CA ASP A 143 -33.45 4.93 -13.95
C ASP A 143 -32.05 5.43 -14.35
N TYR A 144 -31.07 5.34 -13.46
CA TYR A 144 -29.67 5.73 -13.71
C TYR A 144 -28.76 4.55 -14.01
N VAL A 145 -29.29 3.33 -14.07
CA VAL A 145 -28.49 2.12 -14.29
C VAL A 145 -28.11 2.02 -15.76
N ILE A 146 -26.81 2.08 -16.02
CA ILE A 146 -26.21 1.91 -17.33
C ILE A 146 -25.89 0.42 -17.51
N SER A 147 -26.30 -0.16 -18.64
CA SER A 147 -26.01 -1.55 -18.97
C SER A 147 -24.50 -1.82 -19.08
N ASN A 148 -24.09 -3.09 -18.99
CA ASN A 148 -22.68 -3.49 -19.15
C ASN A 148 -22.11 -3.04 -20.50
N ASP A 149 -22.84 -3.28 -21.59
CA ASP A 149 -22.38 -2.95 -22.95
C ASP A 149 -22.22 -1.44 -23.16
N GLU A 150 -23.19 -0.66 -22.68
CA GLU A 150 -23.12 0.80 -22.78
C GLU A 150 -22.04 1.37 -21.86
N SER A 151 -21.86 0.82 -20.65
CA SER A 151 -20.77 1.21 -19.74
C SER A 151 -19.40 0.97 -20.39
N ILE A 152 -19.18 -0.22 -20.96
CA ILE A 152 -17.93 -0.57 -21.67
C ILE A 152 -17.70 0.40 -22.83
N LYS A 153 -18.74 0.69 -23.63
CA LYS A 153 -18.64 1.61 -24.77
C LYS A 153 -18.27 3.02 -24.32
N GLN A 154 -18.92 3.56 -23.30
CA GLN A 154 -18.64 4.89 -22.77
C GLN A 154 -17.24 4.99 -22.14
N ILE A 155 -16.82 3.96 -21.40
CA ILE A 155 -15.47 3.89 -20.84
C ILE A 155 -14.43 3.89 -21.96
N LYS A 156 -14.59 3.07 -23.00
CA LYS A 156 -13.69 3.07 -24.17
C LYS A 156 -13.67 4.41 -24.87
N GLU A 157 -14.84 5.03 -25.08
CA GLU A 157 -14.91 6.35 -25.69
C GLU A 157 -14.16 7.40 -24.88
N TYR A 158 -14.33 7.40 -23.55
CA TYR A 158 -13.58 8.28 -22.67
C TYR A 158 -12.08 8.03 -22.76
N LEU A 159 -11.67 6.76 -22.64
CA LEU A 159 -10.29 6.31 -22.65
C LEU A 159 -9.53 6.76 -23.91
N PHE A 160 -10.15 6.69 -25.09
CA PHE A 160 -9.49 7.01 -26.37
C PHE A 160 -9.70 8.46 -26.84
N LYS A 161 -10.72 9.18 -26.35
CA LYS A 161 -11.03 10.54 -26.85
C LYS A 161 -10.83 11.65 -25.83
N LYS A 162 -10.93 11.36 -24.54
CA LYS A 162 -11.02 12.38 -23.48
C LYS A 162 -9.94 12.24 -22.42
N TYR A 163 -9.53 11.01 -22.10
CA TYR A 163 -8.49 10.77 -21.11
C TYR A 163 -7.16 11.36 -21.57
N LYS A 164 -6.65 12.34 -20.82
CA LYS A 164 -5.38 13.00 -21.10
C LYS A 164 -4.33 12.38 -20.20
N THR A 165 -3.38 11.67 -20.79
CA THR A 165 -2.22 11.14 -20.10
C THR A 165 -0.99 11.30 -20.98
N GLU A 166 0.15 11.58 -20.36
CA GLU A 166 1.45 11.59 -21.04
C GLU A 166 1.94 10.16 -21.30
N ASN A 167 1.41 9.19 -20.56
CA ASN A 167 1.79 7.79 -20.67
C ASN A 167 0.74 6.98 -21.45
N ILE A 168 0.98 6.81 -22.75
CA ILE A 168 0.11 6.03 -23.65
C ILE A 168 -0.07 4.59 -23.15
N ASP A 169 0.91 4.02 -22.44
CA ASP A 169 0.81 2.67 -21.89
C ASP A 169 -0.35 2.55 -20.89
N ASN A 170 -0.76 3.63 -20.22
CA ASN A 170 -1.90 3.59 -19.30
C ASN A 170 -3.20 3.31 -20.06
N ILE A 171 -3.36 3.89 -21.26
CA ILE A 171 -4.50 3.63 -22.14
C ILE A 171 -4.50 2.15 -22.53
N GLU A 172 -3.35 1.61 -22.94
CA GLU A 172 -3.22 0.21 -23.33
C GLU A 172 -3.49 -0.77 -22.18
N LYS A 173 -2.96 -0.47 -20.98
CA LYS A 173 -3.18 -1.27 -19.76
C LYS A 173 -4.65 -1.29 -19.35
N ALA A 174 -5.30 -0.13 -19.25
CA ALA A 174 -6.71 -0.06 -18.91
C ALA A 174 -7.56 -0.81 -19.95
N TYR A 175 -7.25 -0.63 -21.24
CA TYR A 175 -7.96 -1.32 -22.31
C TYR A 175 -7.75 -2.85 -22.30
N SER A 176 -6.53 -3.32 -22.00
CA SER A 176 -6.24 -4.75 -21.92
C SER A 176 -6.98 -5.41 -20.76
N VAL A 177 -7.13 -4.72 -19.63
CA VAL A 177 -7.95 -5.18 -18.50
C VAL A 177 -9.42 -5.27 -18.91
N ILE A 178 -9.98 -4.23 -19.55
CA ILE A 178 -11.38 -4.26 -20.05
C ILE A 178 -11.58 -5.45 -21.01
N LYS A 179 -10.64 -5.68 -21.94
CA LYS A 179 -10.69 -6.82 -22.88
C LYS A 179 -10.65 -8.16 -22.15
N SER A 180 -9.80 -8.30 -21.13
CA SER A 180 -9.75 -9.50 -20.29
C SER A 180 -11.07 -9.72 -19.54
N MET A 181 -11.68 -8.67 -19.01
CA MET A 181 -12.98 -8.74 -18.33
C MET A 181 -14.09 -9.15 -19.29
N MET A 182 -14.11 -8.61 -20.52
CA MET A 182 -15.06 -9.02 -21.55
C MET A 182 -14.93 -10.51 -21.94
N LYS A 183 -13.69 -11.02 -21.94
CA LYS A 183 -13.40 -12.42 -22.31
C LYS A 183 -13.71 -13.41 -21.19
N LYS A 184 -13.38 -13.06 -19.94
CA LYS A 184 -13.46 -13.97 -18.77
C LYS A 184 -14.71 -13.76 -17.93
N ASN A 185 -15.12 -12.51 -17.76
CA ASN A 185 -16.25 -12.04 -16.95
C ASN A 185 -16.43 -12.83 -15.64
N GLY A 186 -15.39 -12.84 -14.81
CA GLY A 186 -15.34 -13.68 -13.63
C GLY A 186 -16.43 -13.35 -12.61
N HIS A 187 -16.97 -14.38 -11.95
CA HIS A 187 -17.97 -14.27 -10.89
C HIS A 187 -17.32 -14.29 -9.51
N LEU A 188 -17.54 -13.24 -8.70
CA LEU A 188 -17.07 -13.19 -7.32
C LEU A 188 -18.21 -13.56 -6.37
N VAL A 189 -18.08 -14.75 -5.77
CA VAL A 189 -19.12 -15.36 -4.91
C VAL A 189 -19.48 -14.48 -3.72
N SER A 190 -18.51 -13.81 -3.08
CA SER A 190 -18.74 -13.02 -1.87
C SER A 190 -19.69 -11.83 -2.07
N ILE A 191 -19.81 -11.33 -3.30
CA ILE A 191 -20.76 -10.28 -3.67
C ILE A 191 -21.85 -10.76 -4.65
N ASN A 192 -21.81 -12.05 -5.02
CA ASN A 192 -22.71 -12.72 -5.96
C ASN A 192 -22.87 -11.98 -7.30
N LYS A 193 -21.76 -11.47 -7.86
CA LYS A 193 -21.77 -10.64 -9.08
C LYS A 193 -20.58 -10.88 -9.97
N ASN A 194 -20.77 -10.64 -11.26
CA ASN A 194 -19.70 -10.70 -12.24
C ASN A 194 -18.97 -9.36 -12.30
N GLU A 195 -17.69 -9.40 -12.69
CA GLU A 195 -16.86 -8.19 -12.73
C GLU A 195 -17.38 -7.11 -13.69
N LEU A 196 -18.04 -7.48 -14.80
CA LEU A 196 -18.67 -6.50 -15.68
C LEU A 196 -19.89 -5.83 -15.05
N ASP A 197 -20.67 -6.55 -14.25
CA ASP A 197 -21.81 -5.98 -13.52
C ASP A 197 -21.32 -4.98 -12.46
N VAL A 198 -20.22 -5.31 -11.78
CA VAL A 198 -19.58 -4.38 -10.82
C VAL A 198 -19.10 -3.13 -11.54
N LEU A 199 -18.41 -3.26 -12.69
CA LEU A 199 -17.96 -2.13 -13.49
C LEU A 199 -19.12 -1.24 -13.91
N ALA A 200 -20.23 -1.82 -14.37
CA ALA A 200 -21.42 -1.09 -14.77
C ALA A 200 -22.11 -0.38 -13.60
N HIS A 201 -22.18 -1.02 -12.43
CA HIS A 201 -22.71 -0.39 -11.21
C HIS A 201 -21.87 0.83 -10.79
N VAL A 202 -20.54 0.67 -10.76
CA VAL A 202 -19.62 1.78 -10.46
C VAL A 202 -19.78 2.89 -11.51
N TRP A 203 -19.80 2.53 -12.80
CA TRP A 203 -19.99 3.51 -13.88
C TRP A 203 -21.32 4.26 -13.78
N SER A 204 -22.40 3.57 -13.42
CA SER A 204 -23.72 4.17 -13.18
C SER A 204 -23.66 5.17 -12.04
N ARG A 205 -22.96 4.84 -10.95
CA ARG A 205 -22.77 5.74 -9.81
C ARG A 205 -21.94 6.98 -10.16
N ILE A 206 -20.86 6.81 -10.92
CA ILE A 206 -20.04 7.94 -11.42
C ILE A 206 -20.90 8.90 -12.24
N ASN A 207 -21.81 8.38 -13.06
CA ASN A 207 -22.69 9.18 -13.91
C ASN A 207 -23.96 9.70 -13.22
N ALA A 208 -24.16 9.38 -11.94
CA ALA A 208 -25.29 9.88 -11.16
C ALA A 208 -25.29 11.42 -11.10
N PRO A 209 -26.46 12.07 -10.98
CA PRO A 209 -26.55 13.53 -10.88
C PRO A 209 -25.77 14.10 -9.69
N ILE A 210 -25.73 13.40 -8.56
CA ILE A 210 -25.03 13.83 -7.34
C ILE A 210 -23.52 14.01 -7.57
N ASN A 211 -22.94 13.22 -8.47
CA ASN A 211 -21.52 13.25 -8.78
C ASN A 211 -21.17 14.15 -9.97
N LYS A 212 -22.11 14.96 -10.49
CA LYS A 212 -21.90 15.79 -11.69
C LYS A 212 -20.65 16.68 -11.61
N GLU A 213 -20.37 17.25 -10.44
CA GLU A 213 -19.25 18.17 -10.23
C GLU A 213 -17.89 17.47 -10.17
N VAL A 214 -17.85 16.24 -9.68
CA VAL A 214 -16.62 15.44 -9.49
C VAL A 214 -16.50 14.29 -10.50
N ARG A 215 -17.37 14.27 -11.51
CA ARG A 215 -17.49 13.15 -12.45
C ARG A 215 -16.19 12.88 -13.18
N GLU A 216 -15.53 13.93 -13.66
CA GLU A 216 -14.28 13.77 -14.41
C GLU A 216 -13.18 13.15 -13.55
N GLU A 217 -13.07 13.57 -12.29
CA GLU A 217 -12.14 13.01 -11.30
C GLU A 217 -12.44 11.54 -11.02
N LEU A 218 -13.71 11.18 -10.82
CA LEU A 218 -14.14 9.80 -10.63
C LEU A 218 -13.85 8.92 -11.85
N VAL A 219 -14.09 9.42 -13.06
CA VAL A 219 -13.78 8.67 -14.29
C VAL A 219 -12.28 8.48 -14.41
N ASN A 220 -11.46 9.52 -14.19
CA ASN A 220 -10.00 9.41 -14.24
C ASN A 220 -9.48 8.41 -13.21
N ASN A 221 -9.98 8.45 -11.97
CA ASN A 221 -9.62 7.48 -10.93
C ASN A 221 -10.02 6.06 -11.33
N LEU A 222 -11.20 5.84 -11.93
CA LEU A 222 -11.55 4.52 -12.46
C LEU A 222 -10.56 4.02 -13.52
N ILE A 223 -10.12 4.88 -14.44
CA ILE A 223 -9.12 4.52 -15.45
C ILE A 223 -7.76 4.18 -14.81
N GLU A 224 -7.35 4.93 -13.79
CA GLU A 224 -6.12 4.66 -13.02
C GLU A 224 -6.20 3.31 -12.31
N GLN A 225 -7.31 3.02 -11.61
CA GLN A 225 -7.52 1.73 -10.96
C GLN A 225 -7.54 0.56 -11.97
N LEU A 226 -8.13 0.75 -13.15
CA LEU A 226 -8.08 -0.23 -14.24
C LEU A 226 -6.66 -0.42 -14.78
N THR A 227 -5.86 0.65 -14.85
CA THR A 227 -4.46 0.59 -15.27
C THR A 227 -3.64 -0.24 -14.28
N GLU A 228 -3.83 -0.02 -12.97
CA GLU A 228 -3.15 -0.76 -11.91
C GLU A 228 -3.54 -2.25 -11.84
N CYS A 229 -4.67 -2.62 -12.43
CA CYS A 229 -5.09 -4.02 -12.56
C CYS A 229 -4.26 -4.80 -13.59
N SER A 230 -3.49 -4.13 -14.45
CA SER A 230 -2.59 -4.76 -15.39
C SER A 230 -1.23 -5.03 -14.76
N ILE A 231 -0.75 -6.27 -14.81
CA ILE A 231 0.59 -6.63 -14.32
C ILE A 231 1.64 -6.41 -15.44
N ASN A 232 1.25 -6.60 -16.70
CA ASN A 232 2.12 -6.40 -17.86
C ASN A 232 1.27 -6.08 -19.09
N ILE A 233 1.72 -5.12 -19.92
CA ILE A 233 1.05 -4.69 -21.15
C ILE A 233 0.96 -5.84 -22.17
N ASN A 234 1.99 -6.70 -22.19
CA ASN A 234 2.18 -7.72 -23.23
C ASN A 234 1.69 -9.12 -22.85
N MET A 235 1.04 -9.28 -21.71
CA MET A 235 0.52 -10.56 -21.26
C MET A 235 -0.92 -10.40 -20.78
N ASP A 236 -1.80 -11.36 -21.10
CA ASP A 236 -3.21 -11.47 -20.62
C ASP A 236 -3.32 -11.69 -19.08
N HIS A 237 -2.30 -11.24 -18.33
CA HIS A 237 -2.09 -11.39 -16.89
C HIS A 237 -2.61 -10.12 -16.19
N ALA A 238 -3.92 -9.98 -16.18
CA ALA A 238 -4.55 -9.07 -15.24
C ALA A 238 -4.43 -9.64 -13.82
N ARG A 239 -4.42 -8.77 -12.78
CA ARG A 239 -4.51 -9.16 -11.36
C ARG A 239 -5.66 -10.14 -11.13
N CYS A 240 -5.65 -10.86 -10.01
CA CYS A 240 -6.72 -11.80 -9.65
C CYS A 240 -8.11 -11.12 -9.66
N LEU A 241 -9.17 -11.91 -9.87
CA LEU A 241 -10.55 -11.40 -9.97
C LEU A 241 -10.93 -10.50 -8.79
N THR A 242 -10.66 -10.96 -7.57
CA THR A 242 -10.92 -10.20 -6.34
C THR A 242 -10.20 -8.85 -6.37
N GLY A 243 -8.94 -8.82 -6.81
CA GLY A 243 -8.18 -7.58 -6.88
C GLY A 243 -8.74 -6.61 -7.91
N ARG A 244 -9.17 -7.10 -9.09
CA ARG A 244 -9.82 -6.24 -10.10
C ARG A 244 -11.12 -5.63 -9.60
N ILE A 245 -12.00 -6.46 -9.03
CA ILE A 245 -13.27 -5.99 -8.48
C ILE A 245 -13.04 -4.99 -7.35
N SER A 246 -12.07 -5.27 -6.46
CA SER A 246 -11.74 -4.36 -5.37
C SER A 246 -11.33 -3.00 -5.93
N ARG A 247 -10.36 -2.96 -6.85
CA ARG A 247 -9.85 -1.74 -7.52
C ARG A 247 -10.94 -0.95 -8.21
N ILE A 248 -11.85 -1.62 -8.92
CA ILE A 248 -13.02 -0.99 -9.54
C ILE A 248 -13.91 -0.33 -8.48
N ILE A 249 -14.16 -0.97 -7.34
CA ILE A 249 -14.96 -0.39 -6.25
C ILE A 249 -14.22 0.79 -5.60
N GLN A 250 -12.90 0.70 -5.39
CA GLN A 250 -12.12 1.80 -4.78
C GLN A 250 -12.09 3.06 -5.66
N SER A 251 -12.46 2.98 -6.94
CA SER A 251 -12.53 4.17 -7.78
C SER A 251 -13.52 5.23 -7.28
N LEU A 252 -14.49 4.82 -6.44
CA LEU A 252 -15.47 5.71 -5.80
C LEU A 252 -14.99 6.26 -4.44
N GLU A 253 -13.97 5.66 -3.85
CA GLU A 253 -13.53 5.97 -2.49
C GLU A 253 -13.03 7.42 -2.38
N SER A 254 -13.45 8.14 -1.33
CA SER A 254 -13.09 9.54 -1.01
C SER A 254 -13.51 10.63 -2.01
N ILE A 255 -13.85 10.29 -3.25
CA ILE A 255 -14.27 11.26 -4.28
C ILE A 255 -15.81 11.27 -4.44
N ASP A 256 -16.47 10.11 -4.24
CA ASP A 256 -17.93 10.03 -4.29
C ASP A 256 -18.57 10.97 -3.26
N LYS A 257 -19.51 11.80 -3.72
CA LYS A 257 -20.10 12.87 -2.89
C LYS A 257 -20.88 12.36 -1.66
N GLU A 258 -21.36 11.12 -1.67
CA GLU A 258 -22.04 10.52 -0.52
C GLU A 258 -21.18 9.47 0.20
N ASN A 259 -19.92 9.30 -0.22
CA ASN A 259 -18.96 8.36 0.35
C ASN A 259 -19.53 6.95 0.55
N ILE A 260 -20.23 6.42 -0.45
CA ILE A 260 -20.88 5.09 -0.33
C ILE A 260 -19.88 3.92 -0.23
N VAL A 261 -18.63 4.17 -0.64
CA VAL A 261 -17.50 3.24 -0.54
C VAL A 261 -16.53 3.75 0.52
N ASN A 262 -16.20 2.89 1.48
CA ASN A 262 -15.18 3.13 2.49
C ASN A 262 -14.43 1.82 2.73
N ILE A 263 -13.16 1.77 2.32
CA ILE A 263 -12.35 0.57 2.38
C ILE A 263 -11.39 0.72 3.55
N THR A 264 -11.66 -0.08 4.57
CA THR A 264 -10.87 -0.06 5.79
C THR A 264 -9.88 -1.23 5.75
N SER A 265 -8.59 -0.91 5.85
CA SER A 265 -7.53 -1.90 6.08
C SER A 265 -7.22 -2.06 7.57
N VAL A 266 -6.62 -3.18 7.96
CA VAL A 266 -6.12 -3.37 9.34
C VAL A 266 -5.18 -2.24 9.75
N GLU A 267 -4.31 -1.77 8.86
CA GLU A 267 -3.35 -0.72 9.16
C GLU A 267 -4.03 0.64 9.41
N MET A 268 -5.07 0.96 8.65
CA MET A 268 -5.89 2.14 8.91
C MET A 268 -6.57 2.06 10.27
N VAL A 269 -7.07 0.89 10.66
CA VAL A 269 -7.65 0.70 12.00
C VAL A 269 -6.59 0.84 13.08
N LYS A 270 -5.40 0.24 12.93
CA LYS A 270 -4.32 0.41 13.93
C LYS A 270 -3.98 1.89 14.15
N ASN A 271 -3.88 2.65 13.06
CA ASN A 271 -3.65 4.09 13.15
C ASN A 271 -4.82 4.84 13.81
N GLU A 272 -6.06 4.43 13.55
CA GLU A 272 -7.23 4.98 14.25
C GLU A 272 -7.20 4.63 15.75
N LEU A 273 -6.89 3.38 16.10
CA LEU A 273 -6.78 2.90 17.48
C LEU A 273 -5.72 3.69 18.27
N ASN A 274 -4.56 3.93 17.67
CA ASN A 274 -3.48 4.74 18.27
C ASN A 274 -3.97 6.14 18.67
N ASN A 275 -4.90 6.72 17.91
CA ASN A 275 -5.45 8.05 18.19
C ASN A 275 -6.67 7.99 19.12
N LYS A 276 -7.48 6.94 19.02
CA LYS A 276 -8.77 6.83 19.69
C LYS A 276 -8.67 6.34 21.14
N ILE A 277 -7.76 5.39 21.40
CA ILE A 277 -7.59 4.81 22.74
C ILE A 277 -7.20 5.87 23.78
N PRO A 278 -6.22 6.77 23.54
CA PRO A 278 -5.89 7.83 24.49
C PRO A 278 -7.10 8.73 24.83
N VAL A 279 -7.92 9.06 23.83
CA VAL A 279 -9.13 9.87 24.01
C VAL A 279 -10.18 9.12 24.83
N LEU A 280 -10.35 7.81 24.61
CA LEU A 280 -11.25 6.99 25.41
C LEU A 280 -10.79 6.87 26.87
N ILE A 281 -9.47 6.74 27.09
CA ILE A 281 -8.89 6.78 28.43
C ILE A 281 -9.22 8.11 29.09
N GLU A 282 -8.86 9.23 28.46
CA GLU A 282 -9.08 10.56 29.00
C GLU A 282 -10.56 10.78 29.34
N ASN A 283 -11.47 10.46 28.43
CA ASN A 283 -12.92 10.62 28.64
C ASN A 283 -13.46 9.76 29.79
N TYR A 284 -12.92 8.56 30.00
CA TYR A 284 -13.33 7.70 31.10
C TYR A 284 -12.76 8.18 32.44
N THR A 285 -11.53 8.69 32.44
CA THR A 285 -10.82 9.12 33.66
C THR A 285 -11.11 10.57 34.06
N VAL A 286 -11.68 11.40 33.18
CA VAL A 286 -11.88 12.85 33.43
C VAL A 286 -12.69 13.15 34.70
N ASN A 287 -13.57 12.23 35.10
CA ASN A 287 -14.43 12.38 36.28
C ASN A 287 -13.95 11.56 37.49
N TRP A 288 -12.74 10.99 37.44
CA TRP A 288 -12.20 10.27 38.58
C TRP A 288 -11.88 11.22 39.73
N SER A 289 -12.18 10.79 40.95
CA SER A 289 -11.70 11.49 42.14
C SER A 289 -10.19 11.31 42.30
N HIS A 290 -9.52 12.23 43.01
CA HIS A 290 -8.09 12.10 43.33
C HIS A 290 -7.73 10.70 43.90
N GLU A 291 -8.54 10.15 44.81
CA GLU A 291 -8.30 8.81 45.36
C GLU A 291 -8.32 7.69 44.30
N GLN A 292 -9.16 7.82 43.26
CA GLN A 292 -9.24 6.83 42.18
C GLN A 292 -8.03 6.94 41.27
N GLN A 293 -7.61 8.17 40.96
CA GLN A 293 -6.44 8.45 40.15
C GLN A 293 -5.17 7.93 40.86
N ASP A 294 -5.00 8.25 42.14
CA ASP A 294 -3.88 7.75 42.96
C ASP A 294 -3.87 6.21 43.01
N LYS A 295 -5.03 5.56 43.15
CA LYS A 295 -5.12 4.09 43.13
C LYS A 295 -4.69 3.52 41.79
N TYR A 296 -5.15 4.11 40.69
CA TYR A 296 -4.80 3.67 39.34
C TYR A 296 -3.30 3.83 39.07
N ASP A 297 -2.73 5.00 39.38
CA ASP A 297 -1.31 5.31 39.18
C ASP A 297 -0.40 4.39 40.01
N ASN A 298 -0.89 3.89 41.15
CA ASN A 298 -0.21 2.88 41.97
C ASN A 298 -0.47 1.42 41.56
N GLY A 299 -1.08 1.19 40.40
CA GLY A 299 -1.27 -0.15 39.82
C GLY A 299 -2.51 -0.91 40.31
N ASN A 300 -3.59 -0.22 40.69
CA ASN A 300 -4.83 -0.88 41.06
C ASN A 300 -5.47 -1.61 39.87
N ILE A 301 -5.41 -2.94 39.92
CA ILE A 301 -5.87 -3.85 38.85
C ILE A 301 -7.37 -3.70 38.59
N GLU A 302 -8.20 -3.48 39.61
CA GLU A 302 -9.65 -3.40 39.44
C GLU A 302 -10.07 -2.15 38.62
N LEU A 303 -9.39 -1.02 38.84
CA LEU A 303 -9.62 0.19 38.06
C LEU A 303 -9.12 0.03 36.62
N ALA A 304 -7.94 -0.59 36.44
CA ALA A 304 -7.40 -0.89 35.13
C ALA A 304 -8.33 -1.83 34.34
N ASP A 305 -8.86 -2.89 34.96
CA ASP A 305 -9.78 -3.83 34.30
C ASP A 305 -11.11 -3.19 33.90
N LYS A 306 -11.64 -2.26 34.72
CA LYS A 306 -12.82 -1.48 34.36
C LYS A 306 -12.56 -0.58 33.17
N LEU A 307 -11.41 0.10 33.13
CA LEU A 307 -11.00 0.95 32.02
C LEU A 307 -10.81 0.12 30.73
N ARG A 308 -10.09 -1.00 30.81
CA ARG A 308 -9.90 -1.94 29.69
C ARG A 308 -11.23 -2.45 29.15
N SER A 309 -12.16 -2.83 30.03
CA SER A 309 -13.50 -3.30 29.64
C SER A 309 -14.31 -2.21 28.95
N HIS A 310 -14.27 -0.98 29.46
CA HIS A 310 -14.94 0.16 28.82
C HIS A 310 -14.41 0.44 27.41
N ILE A 311 -13.08 0.47 27.25
CA ILE A 311 -12.44 0.69 25.94
C ILE A 311 -12.77 -0.46 24.99
N HIS A 312 -12.71 -1.71 25.48
CA HIS A 312 -13.11 -2.88 24.70
C HIS A 312 -14.53 -2.73 24.14
N ASP A 313 -15.50 -2.43 25.00
CA ASP A 313 -16.92 -2.34 24.62
C ASP A 313 -17.19 -1.23 23.58
N GLU A 314 -16.57 -0.06 23.75
CA GLU A 314 -16.69 1.06 22.80
C GLU A 314 -16.08 0.70 21.43
N LEU A 315 -14.88 0.11 21.41
CA LEU A 315 -14.24 -0.30 20.16
C LEU A 315 -14.99 -1.50 19.52
N PHE A 316 -15.51 -2.44 20.31
CA PHE A 316 -16.27 -3.58 19.81
C PHE A 316 -17.55 -3.13 19.10
N LYS A 317 -18.22 -2.10 19.63
CA LYS A 317 -19.36 -1.48 18.99
C LYS A 317 -18.98 -0.90 17.62
N ASP A 318 -17.88 -0.18 17.54
CA ASP A 318 -17.49 0.51 16.32
C ASP A 318 -16.97 -0.42 15.24
N TYR A 319 -16.27 -1.50 15.61
CA TYR A 319 -15.61 -2.37 14.65
C TYR A 319 -16.28 -3.72 14.45
N VAL A 320 -16.87 -4.33 15.48
CA VAL A 320 -17.52 -5.63 15.34
C VAL A 320 -19.01 -5.46 15.01
N LYS A 321 -19.74 -4.62 15.75
CA LYS A 321 -21.19 -4.43 15.47
C LYS A 321 -21.44 -3.73 14.14
N CYS A 322 -20.50 -2.94 13.65
CA CYS A 322 -20.55 -2.34 12.32
C CYS A 322 -20.06 -3.29 11.19
N ASN A 323 -19.79 -4.56 11.50
CA ASN A 323 -19.29 -5.59 10.57
C ASN A 323 -17.97 -5.20 9.86
N ILE A 324 -17.04 -4.52 10.56
CA ILE A 324 -15.69 -4.27 10.04
C ILE A 324 -14.81 -5.49 10.28
N PHE A 325 -14.82 -6.03 11.50
CA PHE A 325 -14.13 -7.27 11.86
C PHE A 325 -15.07 -8.34 12.40
N LYS A 326 -14.64 -9.60 12.26
CA LYS A 326 -15.17 -10.69 13.07
C LYS A 326 -14.67 -10.54 14.52
N PRO A 327 -15.43 -11.03 15.52
CA PRO A 327 -15.02 -10.97 16.92
C PRO A 327 -13.57 -11.44 17.15
N ASP A 328 -13.19 -12.62 16.66
CA ASP A 328 -11.85 -13.18 16.90
C ASP A 328 -10.71 -12.32 16.30
N THR A 329 -10.95 -11.73 15.13
CA THR A 329 -9.99 -10.83 14.47
C THR A 329 -9.85 -9.54 15.25
N PHE A 330 -10.97 -9.00 15.74
CA PHE A 330 -10.98 -7.82 16.60
C PHE A 330 -10.21 -8.08 17.89
N GLU A 331 -10.50 -9.17 18.60
CA GLU A 331 -9.81 -9.52 19.85
C GLU A 331 -8.29 -9.61 19.65
N THR A 332 -7.85 -10.23 18.56
CA THR A 332 -6.42 -10.34 18.24
C THR A 332 -5.78 -8.97 17.99
N LEU A 333 -6.52 -8.06 17.35
CA LEU A 333 -6.04 -6.72 17.00
C LEU A 333 -5.93 -5.80 18.22
N ILE A 334 -6.92 -5.81 19.11
CA ILE A 334 -7.00 -4.86 20.24
C ILE A 334 -6.22 -5.31 21.46
N LYS A 335 -5.97 -6.62 21.62
CA LYS A 335 -5.31 -7.19 22.81
C LYS A 335 -3.96 -6.54 23.15
N PRO A 336 -3.05 -6.25 22.21
CA PRO A 336 -1.80 -5.57 22.53
C PRO A 336 -2.02 -4.21 23.22
N TYR A 337 -2.98 -3.43 22.72
CA TYR A 337 -3.32 -2.12 23.27
C TYR A 337 -3.92 -2.19 24.67
N LEU A 338 -4.84 -3.13 24.89
CA LEU A 338 -5.45 -3.31 26.21
C LEU A 338 -4.46 -3.82 27.27
N ASN A 339 -3.38 -4.49 26.86
CA ASN A 339 -2.32 -4.94 27.77
C ASN A 339 -1.34 -3.82 28.17
N GLU A 340 -1.30 -2.72 27.41
CA GLU A 340 -0.45 -1.55 27.70
C GLU A 340 -1.10 -0.57 28.68
N ILE A 341 -2.43 -0.66 28.84
CA ILE A 341 -3.22 -0.09 29.93
C ILE A 341 -3.09 -1.02 31.13
#